data_AF-A0A452IGT0-F1
#
_entry.id   AF-A0A452IGT0-F1
#
_cell.length_a   1.000
_cell.length_b   1.000
_cell.length_c   1.000
_cell.angle_alpha   90.00
_cell.angle_beta   90.00
_cell.angle_gamma   90.00
#
_symmetry.space_group_name_H-M   'P 1'
#
loop_
_entity.id
_entity.type
_entity.pdbx_description
1 polymer ?
#
loop_
_entity_poly.entity_id
_entity_poly.type
_entity_poly.pdbx_seq_one_letter_code
_entity_poly.pdbx_strand_id
1 'polypeptide(L)'
;MRTWFWQRSPAVAPTDACPLPCLFQLVQFPEAKAASHPPASTMDVFNRNIDFNALFKFSHISASTQQHLKRVYASFALCMFVAATGAYINVVTHLLRFGLLSGLGSLGLLIWLMATPHSRETEQKRLGILAGFAFLTGANLGPLLEMCITINPSIIPTAFLGTAVIFSCFSLSALYARRRSFLYLGGFLLSGLSLMLLFSLINIFVGSTWLFTANLYLGLMVMCGFVLFDTQLIIEKAESGDKDYIWHCVDLFLDFINIFRELMILLGMNENKKKKEK
;
A
#
# COMPACT_ATOMS: atom_id res chain seq x y z
N MET A 1 -7.06 -6.47 -44.54
CA MET A 1 -5.97 -6.35 -45.55
C MET A 1 -4.85 -5.49 -44.98
N ARG A 2 -3.64 -5.59 -45.57
CA ARG A 2 -2.34 -5.21 -45.00
C ARG A 2 -1.93 -6.11 -43.82
N THR A 3 -0.64 -6.39 -43.75
CA THR A 3 -0.09 -7.59 -43.11
C THR A 3 1.19 -7.26 -42.36
N TRP A 4 1.50 -8.12 -41.39
CA TRP A 4 2.80 -8.31 -40.78
C TRP A 4 3.95 -8.23 -41.80
N PHE A 5 5.08 -7.63 -41.39
CA PHE A 5 6.37 -7.88 -42.00
C PHE A 5 7.43 -8.05 -40.92
N TRP A 6 7.92 -9.28 -40.79
CA TRP A 6 9.13 -9.62 -40.02
C TRP A 6 10.34 -9.39 -40.93
N GLN A 7 11.44 -8.85 -40.39
CA GLN A 7 12.74 -8.84 -41.05
C GLN A 7 13.77 -9.46 -40.09
N ARG A 8 14.36 -10.60 -40.46
CA ARG A 8 15.48 -11.24 -39.72
C ARG A 8 16.82 -10.65 -40.16
N SER A 9 17.81 -10.71 -39.27
CA SER A 9 19.23 -10.51 -39.58
C SER A 9 19.78 -11.61 -40.50
N PRO A 10 20.81 -11.32 -41.31
CA PRO A 10 21.86 -12.26 -41.66
C PRO A 10 23.06 -12.12 -40.70
N ALA A 11 23.88 -13.17 -40.61
CA ALA A 11 25.17 -13.15 -39.91
C ALA A 11 26.34 -13.13 -40.91
N VAL A 12 27.54 -12.69 -40.49
CA VAL A 12 28.77 -12.72 -41.29
C VAL A 12 29.97 -13.17 -40.44
N ALA A 13 30.66 -14.21 -40.91
CA ALA A 13 31.97 -14.73 -40.50
C ALA A 13 32.37 -15.84 -41.52
N PRO A 14 33.63 -16.32 -41.59
CA PRO A 14 34.89 -15.82 -40.99
C PRO A 14 35.59 -14.89 -42.02
N THR A 15 36.90 -14.70 -42.22
CA THR A 15 38.18 -15.31 -41.74
C THR A 15 39.27 -14.24 -41.56
N ASP A 16 40.30 -14.55 -40.75
CA ASP A 16 41.69 -14.76 -41.21
C ASP A 16 42.59 -15.18 -40.02
N ALA A 17 43.85 -15.51 -40.28
CA ALA A 17 44.64 -16.43 -39.45
C ALA A 17 45.41 -15.83 -38.26
N CYS A 18 45.69 -16.69 -37.28
CA CYS A 18 46.66 -16.48 -36.19
C CYS A 18 48.11 -16.41 -36.75
N PRO A 19 49.12 -15.84 -36.04
CA PRO A 19 49.53 -16.36 -34.73
C PRO A 19 49.95 -15.34 -33.64
N LEU A 20 49.76 -15.72 -32.37
CA LEU A 20 50.59 -15.29 -31.24
C LEU A 20 52.02 -15.85 -31.43
N PRO A 21 53.11 -15.12 -31.08
CA PRO A 21 53.49 -15.02 -29.66
C PRO A 21 54.32 -13.77 -29.30
N CYS A 22 53.69 -12.65 -28.93
CA CYS A 22 54.40 -11.49 -28.37
C CYS A 22 53.52 -10.70 -27.39
N LEU A 23 53.59 -11.04 -26.09
CA LEU A 23 53.43 -10.12 -24.93
C LEU A 23 53.65 -10.81 -23.56
N PHE A 24 54.44 -11.90 -23.50
CA PHE A 24 54.81 -12.55 -22.22
C PHE A 24 55.99 -11.83 -21.54
N GLN A 25 55.94 -10.50 -21.48
CA GLN A 25 56.98 -9.67 -20.86
C GLN A 25 56.44 -8.27 -20.55
N LEU A 26 56.00 -8.07 -19.30
CA LEU A 26 56.16 -6.86 -18.46
C LEU A 26 55.36 -6.99 -17.14
N VAL A 27 55.52 -8.12 -16.44
CA VAL A 27 55.11 -8.24 -15.04
C VAL A 27 56.27 -7.80 -14.16
N GLN A 28 56.38 -6.50 -13.92
CA GLN A 28 57.21 -5.95 -12.85
C GLN A 28 56.30 -5.33 -11.80
N PHE A 29 56.06 -6.08 -10.72
CA PHE A 29 55.44 -5.53 -9.51
C PHE A 29 56.42 -4.56 -8.84
N PRO A 30 56.04 -3.30 -8.58
CA PRO A 30 56.75 -2.47 -7.62
C PRO A 30 56.53 -3.02 -6.20
N GLU A 31 57.54 -2.95 -5.34
CA GLU A 31 57.51 -3.56 -4.02
C GLU A 31 56.43 -2.97 -3.10
N ALA A 32 55.80 -3.84 -2.30
CA ALA A 32 54.73 -3.47 -1.38
C ALA A 32 55.26 -2.69 -0.17
N LYS A 33 55.28 -1.36 -0.27
CA LYS A 33 55.58 -0.48 0.86
C LYS A 33 54.43 -0.55 1.89
N ALA A 34 54.71 -1.12 3.05
CA ALA A 34 53.71 -1.40 4.07
C ALA A 34 52.95 -0.12 4.52
N ALA A 35 51.66 -0.05 4.20
CA ALA A 35 50.78 0.99 4.70
C ALA A 35 50.36 0.67 6.14
N SER A 36 50.64 1.58 7.07
CA SER A 36 50.17 1.49 8.45
C SER A 36 48.65 1.47 8.49
N HIS A 37 48.04 0.47 9.13
CA HIS A 37 46.59 0.47 9.38
C HIS A 37 46.19 1.75 10.12
N PRO A 38 45.25 2.57 9.61
CA PRO A 38 44.61 3.58 10.45
C PRO A 38 43.86 2.87 11.59
N PRO A 39 43.80 3.45 12.80
CA PRO A 39 43.00 2.88 13.88
C PRO A 39 41.54 2.79 13.44
N ALA A 40 40.85 1.73 13.86
CA ALA A 40 39.45 1.49 13.50
C ALA A 40 38.56 2.61 14.05
N SER A 41 38.21 3.57 13.20
CA SER A 41 37.22 4.57 13.51
C SER A 41 35.86 3.88 13.64
N THR A 42 35.32 3.87 14.86
CA THR A 42 33.93 3.49 15.11
C THR A 42 33.03 4.47 14.37
N MET A 43 32.62 4.10 13.16
CA MET A 43 31.62 4.86 12.42
C MET A 43 30.28 4.67 13.11
N ASP A 44 29.96 5.57 14.04
CA ASP A 44 28.64 5.67 14.66
C ASP A 44 27.61 6.06 13.59
N VAL A 45 27.10 5.05 12.87
CA VAL A 45 26.07 5.19 11.82
C VAL A 45 24.84 5.93 12.34
N PHE A 46 24.57 5.80 13.64
CA PHE A 46 23.48 6.46 14.36
C PHE A 46 23.77 7.92 14.74
N ASN A 47 25.02 8.38 14.77
CA ASN A 47 25.39 9.79 15.01
C ASN A 47 25.31 10.63 13.72
N ARG A 48 24.21 10.46 12.97
CA ARG A 48 23.82 11.39 11.91
C ARG A 48 22.82 12.37 12.50
N ASN A 49 23.17 13.65 12.54
CA ASN A 49 22.20 14.71 12.82
C ASN A 49 21.24 14.84 11.63
N ILE A 50 20.21 13.98 11.60
CA ILE A 50 19.19 13.96 10.56
C ILE A 50 18.34 15.23 10.72
N ASP A 51 18.54 16.20 9.83
CA ASP A 51 17.71 17.40 9.80
C ASP A 51 16.30 17.06 9.31
N PHE A 52 15.40 16.78 10.25
CA PHE A 52 14.00 16.46 9.98
C PHE A 52 13.29 17.57 9.16
N ASN A 53 13.76 18.82 9.23
CA ASN A 53 13.22 19.92 8.42
C ASN A 53 13.62 19.82 6.94
N ALA A 54 14.75 19.16 6.64
CA ALA A 54 15.16 18.84 5.28
C ALA A 54 14.41 17.61 4.73
N LEU A 55 14.08 16.64 5.60
CA LEU A 55 13.20 15.51 5.25
C LEU A 55 11.80 15.99 4.87
N PHE A 56 11.07 16.67 5.76
CA PHE A 56 9.69 17.12 5.51
C PHE A 56 9.55 18.26 4.47
N LYS A 57 10.61 18.53 3.69
CA LYS A 57 10.69 19.60 2.68
C LYS A 57 10.27 19.07 1.31
N PHE A 58 8.96 18.92 1.10
CA PHE A 58 8.34 18.51 -0.17
C PHE A 58 8.44 19.58 -1.28
N SER A 59 9.65 20.07 -1.56
CA SER A 59 9.94 21.19 -2.48
C SER A 59 9.60 20.91 -3.95
N HIS A 60 9.40 19.64 -4.31
CA HIS A 60 8.94 19.22 -5.64
C HIS A 60 7.41 19.19 -5.78
N ILE A 61 6.65 19.37 -4.69
CA ILE A 61 5.19 19.38 -4.66
C ILE A 61 4.71 20.82 -4.49
N SER A 62 3.76 21.26 -5.32
CA SER A 62 3.15 22.59 -5.24
C SER A 62 2.56 22.86 -3.85
N ALA A 63 2.73 24.07 -3.32
CA ALA A 63 2.17 24.48 -2.02
C ALA A 63 0.64 24.30 -1.96
N SER A 64 -0.07 24.48 -3.08
CA SER A 64 -1.50 24.17 -3.19
C SER A 64 -1.79 22.68 -2.99
N THR A 65 -0.94 21.80 -3.49
CA THR A 65 -1.08 20.35 -3.37
C THR A 65 -0.72 19.88 -1.96
N GLN A 66 0.29 20.49 -1.34
CA GLN A 66 0.59 20.28 0.09
C GLN A 66 -0.61 20.66 0.99
N GLN A 67 -1.32 21.75 0.68
CA GLN A 67 -2.53 22.12 1.42
C GLN A 67 -3.69 21.14 1.16
N HIS A 68 -3.86 20.66 -0.07
CA HIS A 68 -4.83 19.61 -0.41
C HIS A 68 -4.57 18.30 0.35
N LEU A 69 -3.34 17.79 0.30
CA LEU A 69 -2.90 16.59 1.02
C LEU A 69 -3.17 16.70 2.53
N LYS A 70 -2.93 17.87 3.15
CA LYS A 70 -3.28 18.13 4.55
C LYS A 70 -4.78 17.96 4.83
N ARG A 71 -5.68 18.38 3.92
CA ARG A 71 -7.12 18.16 4.06
C ARG A 71 -7.51 16.69 3.87
N VAL A 72 -6.87 15.99 2.93
CA VAL A 72 -7.06 14.54 2.72
C VAL A 72 -6.68 13.76 3.98
N TYR A 73 -5.44 13.89 4.47
CA TYR A 73 -4.97 13.13 5.64
C TYR A 73 -5.70 13.51 6.94
N ALA A 74 -6.13 14.77 7.11
CA ALA A 74 -6.96 15.16 8.25
C ALA A 74 -8.37 14.53 8.20
N SER A 75 -8.97 14.44 7.02
CA SER A 75 -10.26 13.76 6.83
C SER A 75 -10.13 12.25 7.04
N PHE A 76 -9.03 11.66 6.56
CA PHE A 76 -8.70 10.26 6.76
C PHE A 76 -8.55 9.92 8.25
N ALA A 77 -7.85 10.74 9.03
CA ALA A 77 -7.73 10.56 10.48
C ALA A 77 -9.10 10.62 11.19
N LEU A 78 -10.02 11.50 10.75
CA LEU A 78 -11.40 11.53 11.24
C LEU A 78 -12.16 10.27 10.85
N CYS A 79 -12.05 9.80 9.61
CA CYS A 79 -12.63 8.53 9.16
C CYS A 79 -12.15 7.34 10.00
N MET A 80 -10.88 7.29 10.38
CA MET A 80 -10.36 6.23 11.25
C MET A 80 -10.97 6.26 12.65
N PHE A 81 -11.18 7.45 13.25
CA PHE A 81 -11.87 7.57 14.54
C PHE A 81 -13.35 7.16 14.46
N VAL A 82 -14.04 7.58 13.39
CA VAL A 82 -15.46 7.24 13.16
C VAL A 82 -15.63 5.75 12.85
N ALA A 83 -14.72 5.14 12.09
CA ALA A 83 -14.69 3.70 11.84
C ALA A 83 -14.40 2.89 13.11
N ALA A 84 -13.44 3.32 13.95
CA ALA A 84 -13.20 2.70 15.26
C ALA A 84 -14.44 2.76 16.16
N THR A 85 -15.19 3.87 16.10
CA THR A 85 -16.45 4.04 16.84
C THR A 85 -17.55 3.09 16.33
N GLY A 86 -17.73 2.97 15.01
CA GLY A 86 -18.70 2.04 14.41
C GLY A 86 -18.34 0.56 14.66
N ALA A 87 -17.05 0.23 14.63
CA ALA A 87 -16.52 -1.08 15.00
C ALA A 87 -16.83 -1.43 16.46
N TYR A 88 -16.50 -0.53 17.39
CA TYR A 88 -16.77 -0.70 18.83
C TYR A 88 -18.27 -0.87 19.12
N ILE A 89 -19.12 -0.03 18.53
CA ILE A 89 -20.57 -0.12 18.72
C ILE A 89 -21.12 -1.46 18.22
N ASN A 90 -20.67 -1.98 17.07
CA ASN A 90 -21.13 -3.29 16.61
C ASN A 90 -20.72 -4.43 17.56
N VAL A 91 -19.47 -4.43 18.04
CA VAL A 91 -18.97 -5.46 18.99
C VAL A 91 -19.73 -5.43 20.33
N VAL A 92 -20.12 -4.26 20.83
CA VAL A 92 -20.87 -4.14 22.10
C VAL A 92 -22.35 -4.48 21.95
N THR A 93 -22.96 -4.12 20.82
CA THR A 93 -24.43 -4.22 20.65
C THR A 93 -24.86 -5.48 19.88
N HIS A 94 -23.94 -6.16 19.19
CA HIS A 94 -24.19 -7.23 18.21
C HIS A 94 -25.23 -6.85 17.12
N LEU A 95 -25.54 -5.56 16.97
CA LEU A 95 -26.72 -5.06 16.27
C LEU A 95 -26.60 -5.23 14.75
N LEU A 96 -25.38 -5.38 14.23
CA LEU A 96 -25.08 -5.64 12.83
C LEU A 96 -24.41 -7.02 12.63
N ARG A 97 -24.92 -8.06 13.33
CA ARG A 97 -24.66 -9.48 12.98
C ARG A 97 -24.93 -9.77 11.49
N PHE A 98 -25.85 -9.04 10.88
CA PHE A 98 -25.97 -8.92 9.42
C PHE A 98 -24.83 -8.06 8.85
N GLY A 99 -23.59 -8.59 8.85
CA GLY A 99 -22.43 -7.89 8.26
C GLY A 99 -22.61 -7.54 6.78
N LEU A 100 -23.50 -8.26 6.07
CA LEU A 100 -23.92 -7.94 4.71
C LEU A 100 -24.68 -6.60 4.63
N LEU A 101 -25.49 -6.25 5.64
CA LEU A 101 -26.30 -5.03 5.67
C LEU A 101 -25.43 -3.78 5.87
N SER A 102 -24.41 -3.85 6.74
CA SER A 102 -23.44 -2.75 6.90
C SER A 102 -22.55 -2.58 5.67
N GLY A 103 -22.21 -3.67 4.96
CA GLY A 103 -21.50 -3.62 3.67
C GLY A 103 -22.35 -3.03 2.54
N LEU A 104 -23.61 -3.44 2.40
CA LEU A 104 -24.53 -2.84 1.41
C LEU A 104 -24.83 -1.37 1.74
N GLY A 105 -24.94 -1.02 3.02
CA GLY A 105 -25.10 0.35 3.48
C GLY A 105 -23.88 1.23 3.18
N SER A 106 -22.65 0.75 3.41
CA SER A 106 -21.45 1.53 3.05
C SER A 106 -21.31 1.73 1.54
N LEU A 107 -21.61 0.71 0.73
CA LEU A 107 -21.68 0.85 -0.73
C LEU A 107 -22.75 1.86 -1.16
N GLY A 108 -23.94 1.84 -0.54
CA GLY A 108 -25.01 2.81 -0.81
C GLY A 108 -24.59 4.26 -0.49
N LEU A 109 -23.88 4.47 0.62
CA LEU A 109 -23.34 5.79 0.96
C LEU A 109 -22.22 6.23 0.00
N LEU A 110 -21.37 5.32 -0.48
CA LEU A 110 -20.33 5.63 -1.46
C LEU A 110 -20.93 5.99 -2.83
N ILE A 111 -21.99 5.29 -3.27
CA ILE A 111 -22.76 5.64 -4.48
C ILE A 111 -23.43 7.02 -4.30
N TRP A 112 -24.01 7.30 -3.13
CA TRP A 112 -24.60 8.63 -2.84
C TRP A 112 -23.54 9.74 -2.83
N LEU A 113 -22.34 9.49 -2.29
CA LEU A 113 -21.21 10.42 -2.33
C LEU A 113 -20.77 10.73 -3.77
N MET A 114 -20.74 9.72 -4.64
CA MET A 114 -20.44 9.86 -6.07
C MET A 114 -21.52 10.64 -6.83
N ALA A 115 -22.80 10.39 -6.51
CA ALA A 115 -23.93 11.13 -7.08
C ALA A 115 -24.06 12.58 -6.57
N THR A 116 -23.30 12.96 -5.53
CA THR A 116 -23.37 14.28 -4.90
C THR A 116 -22.30 15.21 -5.47
N PRO A 117 -22.67 16.25 -6.26
CA PRO A 117 -21.71 17.06 -7.02
C PRO A 117 -20.77 17.88 -6.13
N HIS A 118 -19.55 18.08 -6.63
CA HIS A 118 -18.50 18.83 -5.95
C HIS A 118 -18.80 20.34 -5.95
N SER A 119 -19.32 20.85 -4.84
CA SER A 119 -19.50 22.29 -4.58
C SER A 119 -19.30 22.60 -3.10
N ARG A 120 -18.88 23.84 -2.78
CA ARG A 120 -18.63 24.32 -1.41
C ARG A 120 -19.87 24.25 -0.52
N GLU A 121 -21.06 24.50 -1.06
CA GLU A 121 -22.32 24.39 -0.32
C GLU A 121 -22.66 22.93 0.04
N THR A 122 -22.21 21.99 -0.78
CA THR A 122 -22.43 20.55 -0.60
C THR A 122 -21.32 19.89 0.24
N GLU A 123 -20.22 20.59 0.51
CA GLU A 123 -19.01 20.08 1.20
C GLU A 123 -19.35 19.47 2.57
N GLN A 124 -20.17 20.14 3.38
CA GLN A 124 -20.64 19.61 4.67
C GLN A 124 -21.49 18.34 4.54
N LYS A 125 -22.37 18.27 3.51
CA LYS A 125 -23.20 17.08 3.25
C LYS A 125 -22.33 15.90 2.83
N ARG A 126 -21.34 16.13 1.97
CA ARG A 126 -20.38 15.11 1.53
C ARG A 126 -19.50 14.61 2.67
N LEU A 127 -19.10 15.47 3.61
CA LEU A 127 -18.42 15.06 4.85
C LEU A 127 -19.33 14.22 5.77
N GLY A 128 -20.62 14.55 5.88
CA GLY A 128 -21.58 13.73 6.61
C GLY A 128 -21.77 12.33 6.01
N ILE A 129 -21.85 12.23 4.68
CA ILE A 129 -21.91 10.95 3.95
C ILE A 129 -20.59 10.16 4.14
N LEU A 130 -19.43 10.83 4.04
CA LEU A 130 -18.12 10.22 4.30
C LEU A 130 -18.02 9.64 5.73
N ALA A 131 -18.50 10.37 6.74
CA ALA A 131 -18.53 9.89 8.12
C ALA A 131 -19.45 8.67 8.29
N GLY A 132 -20.65 8.70 7.70
CA GLY A 132 -21.55 7.54 7.70
C GLY A 132 -20.95 6.31 6.99
N PHE A 133 -20.25 6.53 5.87
CA PHE A 133 -19.54 5.49 5.14
C PHE A 133 -18.40 4.88 5.97
N ALA A 134 -17.59 5.71 6.62
CA ALA A 134 -16.53 5.25 7.52
C ALA A 134 -17.09 4.47 8.72
N PHE A 135 -18.20 4.94 9.31
CA PHE A 135 -18.90 4.27 10.40
C PHE A 135 -19.39 2.88 10.02
N LEU A 136 -20.11 2.76 8.89
CA LEU A 136 -20.62 1.47 8.40
C LEU A 136 -19.49 0.53 7.96
N THR A 137 -18.40 1.05 7.40
CA THR A 137 -17.22 0.26 7.05
C THR A 137 -16.50 -0.27 8.30
N GLY A 138 -16.36 0.54 9.35
CA GLY A 138 -15.89 0.09 10.65
C GLY A 138 -16.80 -0.97 11.28
N ALA A 139 -18.12 -0.76 11.24
CA ALA A 139 -19.09 -1.74 11.71
C ALA A 139 -19.07 -3.06 10.91
N ASN A 140 -18.78 -3.01 9.60
CA ASN A 140 -18.61 -4.19 8.74
C ASN A 140 -17.41 -5.07 9.15
N LEU A 141 -16.40 -4.51 9.83
CA LEU A 141 -15.30 -5.28 10.43
C LEU A 141 -15.72 -6.00 11.74
N GLY A 142 -16.87 -5.69 12.32
CA GLY A 142 -17.36 -6.25 13.59
C GLY A 142 -17.25 -7.78 13.72
N PRO A 143 -17.76 -8.59 12.78
CA PRO A 143 -17.65 -10.04 12.84
C PRO A 143 -16.20 -10.57 12.79
N LEU A 144 -15.29 -9.85 12.12
CA LEU A 144 -13.86 -10.18 12.10
C LEU A 144 -13.16 -9.77 13.41
N LEU A 145 -13.60 -8.68 14.03
CA LEU A 145 -13.15 -8.25 15.36
C LEU A 145 -13.63 -9.22 16.44
N GLU A 146 -14.89 -9.65 16.43
CA GLU A 146 -15.42 -10.70 17.32
C GLU A 146 -14.60 -12.00 17.20
N MET A 147 -14.30 -12.45 15.97
CA MET A 147 -13.41 -13.58 15.72
C MET A 147 -12.02 -13.35 16.35
N CYS A 148 -11.38 -12.20 16.13
CA CYS A 148 -10.07 -11.91 16.70
C CYS A 148 -10.08 -11.82 18.24
N ILE A 149 -11.16 -11.32 18.85
CA ILE A 149 -11.34 -11.25 20.31
C ILE A 149 -11.39 -12.65 20.92
N THR A 150 -12.16 -13.58 20.31
CA THR A 150 -12.20 -14.97 20.78
C THR A 150 -10.89 -15.72 20.58
N ILE A 151 -10.08 -15.33 19.60
CA ILE A 151 -8.71 -15.84 19.42
C ILE A 151 -7.78 -15.25 20.47
N ASN A 152 -7.42 -13.97 20.38
CA ASN A 152 -6.57 -13.24 21.32
C ASN A 152 -6.80 -11.72 21.12
N PRO A 153 -7.39 -10.97 22.07
CA PRO A 153 -7.79 -9.57 21.84
C PRO A 153 -6.64 -8.63 21.45
N SER A 154 -5.41 -8.95 21.88
CA SER A 154 -4.18 -8.23 21.51
C SER A 154 -3.88 -8.20 19.99
N ILE A 155 -4.52 -9.07 19.19
CA ILE A 155 -4.41 -9.05 17.72
C ILE A 155 -4.84 -7.69 17.16
N ILE A 156 -5.92 -7.10 17.69
CA ILE A 156 -6.56 -5.89 17.14
C ILE A 156 -5.62 -4.67 17.18
N PRO A 157 -5.07 -4.25 18.35
CA PRO A 157 -4.13 -3.13 18.39
C PRO A 157 -2.82 -3.44 17.65
N THR A 158 -2.36 -4.70 17.65
CA THR A 158 -1.15 -5.10 16.93
C THR A 158 -1.31 -4.97 15.40
N ALA A 159 -2.45 -5.43 14.86
CA ALA A 159 -2.78 -5.27 13.45
C ALA A 159 -2.99 -3.80 13.07
N PHE A 160 -3.63 -3.00 13.94
CA PHE A 160 -3.81 -1.56 13.70
C PHE A 160 -2.48 -0.81 13.65
N LEU A 161 -1.58 -1.04 14.62
CA LEU A 161 -0.25 -0.43 14.63
C LEU A 161 0.61 -0.91 13.45
N GLY A 162 0.55 -2.20 13.10
CA GLY A 162 1.21 -2.73 11.90
C GLY A 162 0.71 -2.05 10.62
N THR A 163 -0.61 -1.87 10.49
CA THR A 163 -1.23 -1.15 9.37
C THR A 163 -0.75 0.30 9.33
N ALA A 164 -0.76 1.00 10.47
CA ALA A 164 -0.31 2.38 10.55
C ALA A 164 1.17 2.55 10.12
N VAL A 165 2.07 1.67 10.58
CA VAL A 165 3.48 1.67 10.18
C VAL A 165 3.64 1.40 8.67
N ILE A 166 2.96 0.38 8.14
CA ILE A 166 2.98 0.05 6.71
C ILE A 166 2.45 1.22 5.87
N PHE A 167 1.22 1.67 6.14
CA PHE A 167 0.54 2.73 5.40
C PHE A 167 1.33 4.04 5.44
N SER A 168 1.89 4.43 6.59
CA SER A 168 2.75 5.61 6.70
C SER A 168 4.06 5.45 5.93
N CYS A 169 4.70 4.28 5.98
CA CYS A 169 5.95 4.03 5.25
C CYS A 169 5.75 4.08 3.72
N PHE A 170 4.70 3.42 3.21
CA PHE A 170 4.39 3.44 1.78
C PHE A 170 3.86 4.81 1.32
N SER A 171 2.99 5.49 2.09
CA SER A 171 2.57 6.87 1.78
C SER A 171 3.74 7.84 1.72
N LEU A 172 4.68 7.78 2.70
CA LEU A 172 5.87 8.63 2.68
C LEU A 172 6.79 8.29 1.50
N SER A 173 6.98 7.01 1.17
CA SER A 173 7.74 6.60 -0.01
C SER A 173 7.15 7.20 -1.30
N ALA A 174 5.82 7.17 -1.45
CA ALA A 174 5.12 7.82 -2.56
C ALA A 174 5.24 9.36 -2.54
N LEU A 175 5.26 10.00 -1.36
CA LEU A 175 5.45 11.45 -1.20
C LEU A 175 6.88 11.95 -1.48
N TYR A 176 7.88 11.07 -1.49
CA TYR A 176 9.25 11.38 -1.95
C TYR A 176 9.54 10.95 -3.40
N ALA A 177 8.76 10.00 -3.94
CA ALA A 177 8.99 9.46 -5.27
C ALA A 177 8.75 10.49 -6.39
N ARG A 178 9.49 10.35 -7.49
CA ARG A 178 9.35 11.21 -8.66
C ARG A 178 7.91 11.14 -9.18
N ARG A 179 7.23 12.30 -9.28
CA ARG A 179 5.86 12.45 -9.79
C ARG A 179 5.59 11.53 -10.99
N ARG A 180 4.47 10.80 -10.92
CA ARG A 180 3.99 9.76 -11.85
C ARG A 180 4.70 8.39 -11.80
N SER A 181 5.77 8.18 -11.02
CA SER A 181 6.53 6.92 -11.06
C SER A 181 5.68 5.68 -10.75
N PHE A 182 4.80 5.74 -9.74
CA PHE A 182 3.95 4.61 -9.36
C PHE A 182 2.65 4.51 -10.18
N LEU A 183 2.27 5.53 -10.96
CA LEU A 183 1.06 5.48 -11.78
C LEU A 183 1.14 4.41 -12.88
N TYR A 184 2.34 4.14 -13.40
CA TYR A 184 2.59 3.03 -14.32
C TYR A 184 2.33 1.64 -13.71
N LEU A 185 2.32 1.52 -12.37
CA LEU A 185 2.04 0.27 -11.66
C LEU A 185 0.54 -0.05 -11.58
N GLY A 186 -0.36 0.93 -11.79
CA GLY A 186 -1.81 0.75 -11.62
C GLY A 186 -2.40 -0.40 -12.44
N GLY A 187 -1.95 -0.60 -13.68
CA GLY A 187 -2.38 -1.73 -14.51
C GLY A 187 -1.95 -3.10 -13.95
N PHE A 188 -0.79 -3.17 -13.29
CA PHE A 188 -0.33 -4.37 -12.61
C PHE A 188 -1.12 -4.64 -11.33
N LEU A 189 -1.40 -3.60 -10.53
CA LEU A 189 -2.16 -3.71 -9.28
C LEU A 189 -3.61 -4.14 -9.53
N LEU A 190 -4.29 -3.54 -10.51
CA LEU A 190 -5.65 -3.93 -10.92
C LEU A 190 -5.71 -5.36 -11.48
N SER A 191 -4.65 -5.79 -12.18
CA SER A 191 -4.51 -7.19 -12.64
C SER A 191 -4.31 -8.15 -11.47
N GLY A 192 -3.50 -7.77 -10.48
CA GLY A 192 -3.30 -8.53 -9.24
C GLY A 192 -4.58 -8.67 -8.41
N LEU A 193 -5.32 -7.57 -8.24
CA LEU A 193 -6.63 -7.56 -7.57
C LEU A 193 -7.65 -8.47 -8.28
N SER A 194 -7.67 -8.46 -9.62
CA SER A 194 -8.51 -9.35 -10.43
C SER A 194 -8.11 -10.82 -10.26
N LEU A 195 -6.81 -11.12 -10.19
CA LEU A 195 -6.30 -12.48 -9.94
C LEU A 195 -6.66 -12.97 -8.52
N MET A 196 -6.55 -12.11 -7.50
CA MET A 196 -7.00 -12.43 -6.14
C MET A 196 -8.50 -12.72 -6.07
N LEU A 197 -9.32 -11.98 -6.83
CA LEU A 197 -10.76 -12.24 -6.93
C LEU A 197 -11.02 -13.64 -7.54
N LEU A 198 -10.31 -13.99 -8.61
CA LEU A 198 -10.38 -15.33 -9.20
C LEU A 198 -9.90 -16.43 -8.23
N PHE A 199 -8.80 -16.21 -7.51
CA PHE A 199 -8.34 -17.16 -6.48
C PHE A 199 -9.35 -17.30 -5.33
N SER A 200 -10.00 -16.22 -4.91
CA SER A 200 -11.07 -16.26 -3.90
C SER A 200 -12.28 -17.08 -4.39
N LEU A 201 -12.67 -16.93 -5.66
CA LEU A 201 -13.75 -17.74 -6.26
C LEU A 201 -13.35 -19.22 -6.35
N ILE A 202 -12.16 -19.53 -6.86
CA ILE A 202 -11.64 -20.91 -6.94
C ILE A 202 -11.58 -21.54 -5.54
N ASN A 203 -11.16 -20.80 -4.52
CA ASN A 203 -11.03 -21.31 -3.17
C ASN A 203 -12.38 -21.64 -2.49
N ILE A 204 -13.51 -21.07 -2.96
CA ILE A 204 -14.84 -21.48 -2.50
C ILE A 204 -15.17 -22.93 -2.93
N PHE A 205 -14.71 -23.35 -4.12
CA PHE A 205 -14.91 -24.72 -4.60
C PHE A 205 -13.84 -25.70 -4.11
N VAL A 206 -12.60 -25.23 -3.89
CA VAL A 206 -11.45 -26.08 -3.53
C VAL A 206 -11.23 -26.19 -2.01
N GLY A 207 -11.61 -25.18 -1.22
CA GLY A 207 -11.47 -25.19 0.24
C GLY A 207 -10.03 -25.22 0.78
N SER A 208 -9.03 -24.88 -0.03
CA SER A 208 -7.62 -25.06 0.34
C SER A 208 -7.12 -23.98 1.30
N THR A 209 -6.76 -24.39 2.52
CA THR A 209 -6.10 -23.51 3.50
C THR A 209 -4.78 -22.93 2.96
N TRP A 210 -4.09 -23.63 2.06
CA TRP A 210 -2.86 -23.13 1.43
C TRP A 210 -3.16 -21.99 0.44
N LEU A 211 -4.16 -22.16 -0.45
CA LEU A 211 -4.57 -21.10 -1.37
C LEU A 211 -5.10 -19.87 -0.62
N PHE A 212 -5.91 -20.08 0.42
CA PHE A 212 -6.38 -18.99 1.29
C PHE A 212 -5.22 -18.22 1.95
N THR A 213 -4.24 -18.94 2.50
CA THR A 213 -3.04 -18.32 3.12
C THR A 213 -2.22 -17.55 2.08
N ALA A 214 -1.98 -18.14 0.91
CA ALA A 214 -1.22 -17.49 -0.17
C ALA A 214 -1.91 -16.22 -0.69
N ASN A 215 -3.25 -16.25 -0.82
CA ASN A 215 -4.04 -15.10 -1.27
C ASN A 215 -4.00 -13.93 -0.27
N LEU A 216 -3.91 -14.20 1.04
CA LEU A 216 -3.75 -13.15 2.06
C LEU A 216 -2.37 -12.47 2.01
N TYR A 217 -1.30 -13.25 1.81
CA TYR A 217 0.05 -12.67 1.65
C TYR A 217 0.16 -11.88 0.34
N LEU A 218 -0.39 -12.41 -0.76
CA LEU A 218 -0.45 -11.70 -2.05
C LEU A 218 -1.27 -10.41 -1.93
N GLY A 219 -2.42 -10.46 -1.25
CA GLY A 219 -3.27 -9.31 -0.99
C GLY A 219 -2.54 -8.21 -0.23
N LEU A 220 -1.90 -8.55 0.89
CA LEU A 220 -1.13 -7.58 1.68
C LEU A 220 -0.05 -6.88 0.84
N MET A 221 0.62 -7.60 -0.07
CA MET A 221 1.60 -6.99 -0.99
C MET A 221 0.95 -6.11 -2.06
N VAL A 222 -0.20 -6.52 -2.61
CA VAL A 222 -0.96 -5.74 -3.60
C VAL A 222 -1.54 -4.46 -2.98
N MET A 223 -2.08 -4.52 -1.76
CA MET A 223 -2.62 -3.36 -1.03
C MET A 223 -1.53 -2.38 -0.60
N CYS A 224 -0.34 -2.86 -0.20
CA CYS A 224 0.83 -1.98 -0.05
C CYS A 224 1.21 -1.26 -1.36
N GLY A 225 0.99 -1.92 -2.50
CA GLY A 225 1.15 -1.34 -3.83
C GLY A 225 0.08 -0.29 -4.18
N PHE A 226 -1.17 -0.50 -3.79
CA PHE A 226 -2.24 0.50 -3.95
C PHE A 226 -1.94 1.77 -3.15
N VAL A 227 -1.45 1.68 -1.90
CA VAL A 227 -1.05 2.86 -1.11
C VAL A 227 -0.01 3.74 -1.84
N LEU A 228 0.93 3.12 -2.57
CA LEU A 228 1.89 3.85 -3.41
C LEU A 228 1.24 4.52 -4.63
N PHE A 229 0.34 3.80 -5.29
CA PHE A 229 -0.37 4.24 -6.49
C PHE A 229 -1.35 5.37 -6.18
N ASP A 230 -2.24 5.21 -5.19
CA ASP A 230 -3.26 6.18 -4.83
C ASP A 230 -2.65 7.43 -4.19
N THR A 231 -1.61 7.31 -3.36
CA THR A 231 -0.89 8.51 -2.87
C THR A 231 -0.29 9.33 -4.03
N GLN A 232 0.29 8.70 -5.05
CA GLN A 232 0.74 9.40 -6.26
C GLN A 232 -0.41 9.91 -7.13
N LEU A 233 -1.54 9.21 -7.20
CA LEU A 233 -2.73 9.61 -7.95
C LEU A 233 -3.36 10.86 -7.36
N ILE A 234 -3.41 10.97 -6.03
CA ILE A 234 -3.89 12.15 -5.30
C ILE A 234 -3.00 13.37 -5.58
N ILE A 235 -1.67 13.19 -5.60
CA ILE A 235 -0.71 14.25 -5.98
C ILE A 235 -0.94 14.68 -7.43
N GLU A 236 -1.08 13.73 -8.36
CA GLU A 236 -1.25 14.00 -9.78
C GLU A 236 -2.59 14.69 -10.10
N LYS A 237 -3.70 14.24 -9.51
CA LYS A 237 -5.02 14.87 -9.64
C LYS A 237 -5.00 16.30 -9.08
N ALA A 238 -4.42 16.50 -7.90
CA ALA A 238 -4.30 17.82 -7.26
C ALA A 238 -3.43 18.81 -8.06
N GLU A 239 -2.33 18.35 -8.67
CA GLU A 239 -1.51 19.17 -9.58
C GLU A 239 -2.11 19.31 -10.99
N SER A 240 -3.11 18.50 -11.34
CA SER A 240 -3.96 18.67 -12.53
C SER A 240 -5.18 19.57 -12.27
N GLY A 241 -5.41 19.99 -11.02
CA GLY A 241 -6.47 20.92 -10.63
C GLY A 241 -7.66 20.28 -9.89
N ASP A 242 -7.79 18.96 -9.87
CA ASP A 242 -8.82 18.25 -9.11
C ASP A 242 -8.48 18.26 -7.61
N LYS A 243 -9.29 18.98 -6.83
CA LYS A 243 -9.10 19.19 -5.39
C LYS A 243 -10.21 18.57 -4.55
N ASP A 244 -10.83 17.48 -5.03
CA ASP A 244 -11.81 16.73 -4.24
C ASP A 244 -11.17 15.91 -3.11
N TYR A 245 -10.77 16.58 -2.04
CA TYR A 245 -10.11 15.94 -0.90
C TYR A 245 -11.00 14.91 -0.18
N ILE A 246 -12.32 14.94 -0.41
CA ILE A 246 -13.28 13.99 0.16
C ILE A 246 -13.21 12.67 -0.60
N TRP A 247 -13.18 12.70 -1.94
CA TRP A 247 -12.98 11.47 -2.73
C TRP A 247 -11.60 10.86 -2.48
N HIS A 248 -10.55 11.68 -2.55
CA HIS A 248 -9.17 11.26 -2.23
C HIS A 248 -9.00 10.69 -0.81
N CYS A 249 -9.90 11.04 0.11
CA CYS A 249 -9.95 10.44 1.45
C CYS A 249 -10.62 9.05 1.45
N VAL A 250 -11.58 8.78 0.56
CA VAL A 250 -12.20 7.45 0.39
C VAL A 250 -11.18 6.47 -0.16
N ASP A 251 -10.44 6.87 -1.20
CA ASP A 251 -9.36 6.10 -1.83
C ASP A 251 -8.38 5.57 -0.74
N LEU A 252 -7.72 6.46 0.01
CA LEU A 252 -6.79 6.11 1.10
C LEU A 252 -7.42 5.35 2.28
N PHE A 253 -8.69 5.61 2.59
CA PHE A 253 -9.39 4.92 3.69
C PHE A 253 -9.67 3.46 3.34
N LEU A 254 -10.05 3.17 2.09
CA LEU A 254 -10.24 1.79 1.62
C LEU A 254 -8.94 1.01 1.68
N ASP A 255 -7.83 1.59 1.21
CA ASP A 255 -6.49 0.98 1.30
C ASP A 255 -6.11 0.61 2.73
N PHE A 256 -6.23 1.55 3.69
CA PHE A 256 -5.92 1.27 5.09
C PHE A 256 -6.80 0.15 5.66
N ILE A 257 -8.11 0.18 5.38
CA ILE A 257 -9.06 -0.83 5.87
C ILE A 257 -8.78 -2.22 5.27
N ASN A 258 -8.32 -2.30 4.02
CA ASN A 258 -7.91 -3.55 3.39
C ASN A 258 -6.65 -4.13 4.04
N ILE A 259 -5.58 -3.33 4.19
CA ILE A 259 -4.34 -3.77 4.87
C ILE A 259 -4.64 -4.20 6.32
N PHE A 260 -5.50 -3.46 7.03
CA PHE A 260 -5.92 -3.80 8.40
C PHE A 260 -6.68 -5.13 8.47
N ARG A 261 -7.61 -5.35 7.55
CA ARG A 261 -8.37 -6.62 7.41
C ARG A 261 -7.43 -7.80 7.15
N GLU A 262 -6.49 -7.65 6.23
CA GLU A 262 -5.55 -8.72 5.87
C GLU A 262 -4.58 -9.03 7.02
N LEU A 263 -4.02 -8.01 7.69
CA LEU A 263 -3.20 -8.20 8.88
C LEU A 263 -3.97 -8.85 10.03
N MET A 264 -5.20 -8.43 10.31
CA MET A 264 -6.04 -9.07 11.34
C MET A 264 -6.20 -10.57 11.10
N ILE A 265 -6.55 -10.97 9.86
CA ILE A 265 -6.72 -12.39 9.51
C ILE A 265 -5.39 -13.13 9.64
N LEU A 266 -4.29 -12.57 9.14
CA LEU A 266 -2.95 -13.16 9.20
C LEU A 266 -2.47 -13.38 10.65
N LEU A 267 -2.63 -12.38 11.52
CA LEU A 267 -2.29 -12.50 12.95
C LEU A 267 -3.20 -13.52 13.65
N GLY A 268 -4.51 -13.51 13.39
CA GLY A 268 -5.45 -14.49 13.94
C GLY A 268 -5.15 -15.93 13.53
N MET A 269 -4.76 -16.15 12.27
CA MET A 269 -4.31 -17.46 11.79
C MET A 269 -2.99 -17.90 12.45
N ASN A 270 -2.06 -16.99 12.69
CA ASN A 270 -0.79 -17.29 13.35
C ASN A 270 -1.00 -17.70 14.82
N GLU A 271 -1.79 -16.91 15.57
CA GLU A 271 -2.12 -17.23 16.97
C GLU A 271 -2.90 -18.54 17.10
N ASN A 272 -3.82 -18.83 16.18
CA ASN A 272 -4.55 -20.11 16.15
C ASN A 272 -3.66 -21.33 15.84
N LYS A 273 -2.51 -21.17 15.17
CA LYS A 273 -1.53 -22.25 14.99
C LYS A 273 -0.76 -22.51 16.28
N LYS A 274 -0.23 -21.45 16.90
CA LYS A 274 0.48 -21.53 18.20
C LYS A 274 -0.37 -22.14 19.33
N LYS A 275 -1.70 -22.01 19.27
CA LYS A 275 -2.65 -22.65 20.20
C LYS A 275 -2.93 -24.14 19.94
N LYS A 276 -2.46 -24.70 18.82
CA LYS A 276 -2.54 -26.13 18.48
C LYS A 276 -1.20 -26.86 18.60
N GLU A 277 -0.12 -26.10 18.77
CA GLU A 277 1.26 -26.57 18.97
C GLU A 277 1.65 -26.63 20.46
N LYS A 278 0.66 -26.47 21.36
CA LYS A 278 0.75 -26.47 22.82
C LYS A 278 -0.34 -27.36 23.41
#